data_AF-A0A8S9NWB8-F1
#
_entry.id   AF-A0A8S9NWB8-F1
#
_cell.length_a   1.000
_cell.length_b   1.000
_cell.length_c   1.000
_cell.angle_alpha   90.00
_cell.angle_beta   90.00
_cell.angle_gamma   90.00
#
_symmetry.space_group_name_H-M   'P 1'
#
loop_
_entity.id
_entity.type
_entity.pdbx_description
1 polymer ?
#
loop_
_entity_poly.entity_id
_entity_poly.type
_entity_poly.pdbx_seq_one_letter_code
_entity_poly.pdbx_strand_id
1 'polypeptide(L)'
;MPGSFSREQKSIEKFQHLGGIGGIQEGRGGYVGEEGCSQVGALSENDDEVQFIKSYKCQATTALASSSNKKPKALGSTPKVSPSTSSDPATVLANLNTKVFPFTPVVLPEGDSSASIHIIQSDLLQAMSQLFHLGERMDDHASLWAELATLTSQLREEKDDVLAEEKEIKALKHKIRHQDEAGTLAAAENVSLREQLERREEEVCDLRCAAETFDVEKIMAVSGTIVVTRWELMRDWLNHQTDNWDLEGVLERYKMVKTSEAEFLALPPPSFEGQPMIMGNTEAEKTPEPDADDPPTDP
;
A
#
# COMPACT_ATOMS: atom_id res chain seq x y z
N MET A 1 -35.50 -41.71 -14.17
CA MET A 1 -34.89 -41.50 -15.49
C MET A 1 -34.07 -40.21 -15.45
N PRO A 2 -32.76 -40.26 -15.18
CA PRO A 2 -31.89 -39.10 -15.23
C PRO A 2 -31.34 -38.92 -16.66
N GLY A 3 -31.57 -37.74 -17.25
CA GLY A 3 -31.06 -37.35 -18.56
C GLY A 3 -29.73 -36.64 -18.42
N SER A 4 -28.67 -37.30 -18.86
CA SER A 4 -27.31 -36.83 -18.95
C SER A 4 -27.17 -35.76 -20.04
N PHE A 5 -26.68 -34.56 -19.70
CA PHE A 5 -26.08 -33.66 -20.68
C PHE A 5 -24.60 -33.52 -20.35
N SER A 6 -23.80 -34.17 -21.19
CA SER A 6 -22.34 -34.10 -21.21
C SER A 6 -21.95 -33.66 -22.61
N ARG A 7 -20.87 -32.87 -22.67
CA ARG A 7 -19.96 -32.70 -23.81
C ARG A 7 -20.29 -31.55 -24.78
N GLU A 8 -19.81 -30.35 -24.44
CA GLU A 8 -19.16 -29.43 -25.39
C GLU A 8 -18.45 -28.27 -24.64
N GLN A 9 -17.31 -28.60 -24.01
CA GLN A 9 -16.28 -27.62 -23.65
C GLN A 9 -14.92 -28.27 -23.94
N LYS A 10 -14.40 -28.07 -25.16
CA LYS A 10 -13.02 -28.40 -25.51
C LYS A 10 -12.59 -27.79 -26.86
N SER A 11 -12.26 -26.51 -26.84
CA SER A 11 -11.34 -25.82 -27.77
C SER A 11 -11.45 -24.35 -27.39
N ILE A 12 -10.46 -23.68 -26.82
CA ILE A 12 -9.24 -23.23 -27.50
C ILE A 12 -8.23 -22.90 -26.40
N GLU A 13 -7.27 -23.80 -26.20
CA GLU A 13 -6.03 -23.50 -25.49
C GLU A 13 -4.92 -24.28 -26.22
N LYS A 14 -4.27 -23.61 -27.19
CA LYS A 14 -2.97 -23.97 -27.74
C LYS A 14 -2.53 -22.94 -28.77
N PHE A 15 -1.92 -21.85 -28.31
CA PHE A 15 -0.84 -21.16 -29.02
C PHE A 15 0.07 -20.51 -27.98
N GLN A 16 0.88 -21.34 -27.32
CA GLN A 16 2.13 -20.88 -26.72
C GLN A 16 3.26 -21.09 -27.73
N HIS A 17 4.19 -20.12 -27.71
CA HIS A 17 5.57 -20.22 -28.14
C HIS A 17 5.87 -20.37 -29.63
N LEU A 18 6.29 -19.25 -30.23
CA LEU A 18 7.66 -19.03 -30.72
C LEU A 18 7.74 -17.62 -31.32
N GLY A 19 8.59 -16.75 -30.78
CA GLY A 19 8.74 -15.40 -31.31
C GLY A 19 9.64 -14.48 -30.48
N GLY A 20 10.87 -14.91 -30.20
CA GLY A 20 11.92 -14.00 -29.77
C GLY A 20 12.42 -13.21 -30.98
N ILE A 21 12.24 -11.89 -30.97
CA ILE A 21 12.92 -10.95 -31.86
C ILE A 21 13.30 -9.73 -31.02
N GLY A 22 14.61 -9.54 -30.81
CA GLY A 22 15.16 -8.29 -30.31
C GLY A 22 14.96 -7.18 -31.33
N GLY A 23 14.62 -5.99 -30.85
CA GLY A 23 14.35 -4.83 -31.68
C GLY A 23 14.49 -3.52 -30.91
N ILE A 24 15.70 -2.97 -30.99
CA ILE A 24 16.00 -1.56 -31.31
C ILE A 24 15.30 -0.49 -30.46
N GLN A 25 16.12 0.13 -29.61
CA GLN A 25 15.93 1.44 -29.02
C GLN A 25 15.97 2.51 -30.14
N GLU A 26 14.81 2.99 -30.58
CA GLU A 26 14.69 4.22 -31.37
C GLU A 26 14.24 5.37 -30.48
N GLY A 27 15.15 6.32 -30.28
CA GLY A 27 14.80 7.65 -29.79
C GLY A 27 13.99 8.39 -30.87
N ARG A 28 12.84 8.92 -30.50
CA ARG A 28 12.18 10.00 -31.23
C ARG A 28 12.00 11.19 -30.31
N GLY A 29 12.74 12.24 -30.63
CA GLY A 29 12.33 13.59 -30.31
C GLY A 29 11.06 13.93 -31.08
N GLY A 30 10.22 14.74 -30.44
CA GLY A 30 9.03 15.34 -31.02
C GLY A 30 8.73 16.62 -30.25
N TYR A 31 9.16 17.73 -30.83
CA TYR A 31 8.71 19.07 -30.48
C TYR A 31 7.25 19.29 -30.91
N VAL A 32 6.68 20.36 -30.37
CA VAL A 32 5.58 21.21 -30.85
C VAL A 32 4.22 20.98 -30.19
N GLY A 33 3.71 22.05 -29.59
CA GLY A 33 2.27 22.21 -29.33
C GLY A 33 1.93 23.12 -28.17
N GLU A 34 2.34 24.40 -28.23
CA GLU A 34 1.61 25.45 -27.50
C GLU A 34 0.19 25.54 -28.06
N GLU A 35 -0.81 25.45 -27.21
CA GLU A 35 -2.06 26.20 -27.38
C GLU A 35 -2.68 26.43 -26.00
N GLY A 36 -2.67 27.71 -25.60
CA GLY A 36 -3.30 28.17 -24.38
C GLY A 36 -4.79 28.30 -24.55
N CYS A 37 -5.53 28.09 -23.46
CA CYS A 37 -6.79 28.79 -23.26
C CYS A 37 -6.88 29.24 -21.80
N SER A 38 -7.36 30.46 -21.65
CA SER A 38 -7.15 31.35 -20.54
C SER A 38 -7.85 30.96 -19.24
N GLN A 39 -7.08 31.15 -18.17
CA GLN A 39 -7.44 31.57 -16.82
C GLN A 39 -8.67 32.50 -16.73
N VAL A 40 -9.57 32.27 -15.76
CA VAL A 40 -10.04 33.20 -14.70
C VAL A 40 -10.98 32.45 -13.73
N GLY A 41 -10.72 32.54 -12.42
CA GLY A 41 -11.72 32.25 -11.37
C GLY A 41 -11.15 31.73 -10.05
N ALA A 42 -10.47 32.60 -9.29
CA ALA A 42 -9.88 32.31 -7.98
C ALA A 42 -10.93 32.32 -6.84
N LEU A 43 -10.79 31.42 -5.86
CA LEU A 43 -11.15 31.64 -4.46
C LEU A 43 -10.45 30.63 -3.52
N SER A 44 -10.06 31.10 -2.32
CA SER A 44 -9.62 30.37 -1.11
C SER A 44 -8.12 29.98 -1.09
N GLU A 45 -7.21 30.75 -0.49
CA GLU A 45 -7.01 31.11 0.93
C GLU A 45 -6.27 30.01 1.73
N ASN A 46 -4.98 30.31 1.98
CA ASN A 46 -4.04 29.84 3.01
C ASN A 46 -3.79 28.34 3.21
N ASP A 47 -2.53 27.91 2.99
CA ASP A 47 -1.80 27.19 4.04
C ASP A 47 -0.27 27.29 3.85
N ASP A 48 0.44 27.38 4.97
CA ASP A 48 1.89 27.57 5.12
C ASP A 48 2.69 26.38 4.54
N GLU A 49 3.39 26.60 3.42
CA GLU A 49 4.21 25.57 2.79
C GLU A 49 5.65 25.60 3.34
N VAL A 50 5.90 24.80 4.37
CA VAL A 50 7.26 24.52 4.86
C VAL A 50 7.98 23.65 3.83
N GLN A 51 8.93 24.24 3.10
CA GLN A 51 9.74 23.53 2.11
C GLN A 51 10.69 22.53 2.79
N PHE A 52 10.29 21.25 2.81
CA PHE A 52 11.22 20.17 3.14
C PHE A 52 12.18 19.95 1.98
N ILE A 53 13.45 20.30 2.20
CA ILE A 53 14.56 20.01 1.30
C ILE A 53 14.63 18.49 1.09
N LYS A 54 14.20 18.07 -0.09
CA LYS A 54 14.21 16.70 -0.60
C LYS A 54 15.66 16.25 -0.80
N SER A 55 16.24 15.61 0.21
CA SER A 55 17.57 14.99 0.10
C SER A 55 17.56 13.89 -0.96
N TYR A 56 18.45 14.07 -1.91
CA TYR A 56 18.71 13.22 -3.06
C TYR A 56 19.31 11.88 -2.62
N LYS A 57 18.57 10.84 -3.00
CA LYS A 57 18.88 9.42 -3.05
C LYS A 57 20.32 9.13 -3.52
N CYS A 58 21.19 8.70 -2.62
CA CYS A 58 22.40 7.95 -2.97
C CYS A 58 21.97 6.58 -3.53
N GLN A 59 22.25 6.36 -4.82
CA GLN A 59 22.23 5.03 -5.41
C GLN A 59 23.39 4.23 -4.81
N ALA A 60 23.07 3.19 -4.03
CA ALA A 60 24.00 2.14 -3.68
C ALA A 60 23.63 0.90 -4.47
N THR A 61 24.52 0.54 -5.37
CA THR A 61 24.51 -0.65 -6.23
C THR A 61 24.26 -1.92 -5.42
N THR A 62 23.16 -2.61 -5.74
CA THR A 62 22.85 -3.96 -5.25
C THR A 62 23.86 -4.96 -5.80
N ALA A 63 24.77 -5.43 -4.95
CA ALA A 63 25.51 -6.66 -5.17
C ALA A 63 24.78 -7.83 -4.50
N LEU A 64 24.59 -8.88 -5.29
CA LEU A 64 23.86 -10.09 -4.98
C LEU A 64 24.51 -10.91 -3.85
N ALA A 65 23.66 -11.41 -2.95
CA ALA A 65 23.69 -12.72 -2.28
C ALA A 65 24.96 -13.18 -1.53
N SER A 66 24.82 -13.44 -0.22
CA SER A 66 24.82 -14.80 0.35
C SER A 66 24.83 -14.72 1.89
N SER A 67 23.66 -14.90 2.52
CA SER A 67 23.52 -14.97 3.98
C SER A 67 23.54 -16.44 4.41
N SER A 68 24.71 -16.91 4.86
CA SER A 68 24.87 -18.23 5.46
C SER A 68 24.92 -18.11 6.99
N ASN A 69 23.98 -18.80 7.63
CA ASN A 69 23.90 -19.03 9.07
C ASN A 69 25.25 -19.45 9.68
N LYS A 70 25.93 -18.52 10.36
CA LYS A 70 26.99 -18.86 11.32
C LYS A 70 26.78 -18.12 12.64
N LYS A 71 26.07 -18.84 13.50
CA LYS A 71 26.05 -18.78 14.97
C LYS A 71 27.28 -18.06 15.55
N PRO A 72 27.13 -16.90 16.22
CA PRO A 72 28.19 -16.38 17.06
C PRO A 72 28.26 -17.29 18.30
N LYS A 73 29.26 -18.16 18.29
CA LYS A 73 29.63 -19.00 19.41
C LYS A 73 30.29 -18.09 20.44
N ALA A 74 29.66 -18.01 21.62
CA ALA A 74 30.15 -17.31 22.78
C ALA A 74 31.64 -17.61 23.04
N LEU A 75 32.44 -16.55 23.17
CA LEU A 75 33.73 -16.57 23.85
C LEU A 75 33.79 -15.34 24.75
N GLY A 76 32.96 -15.37 25.80
CA GLY A 76 33.23 -14.62 27.01
C GLY A 76 34.44 -15.26 27.68
N SER A 77 35.64 -14.75 27.38
CA SER A 77 36.81 -15.03 28.19
C SER A 77 36.75 -14.12 29.42
N THR A 78 36.10 -14.60 30.48
CA THR A 78 36.34 -14.08 31.83
C THR A 78 37.81 -14.31 32.17
N PRO A 79 38.57 -13.28 32.56
CA PRO A 79 39.87 -13.47 33.16
C PRO A 79 39.70 -14.35 34.40
N LYS A 80 40.25 -15.56 34.35
CA LYS A 80 40.41 -16.42 35.52
C LYS A 80 41.48 -15.79 36.40
N VAL A 81 41.10 -14.75 37.14
CA VAL A 81 41.89 -14.22 38.25
C VAL A 81 41.74 -15.23 39.36
N SER A 82 42.74 -16.08 39.51
CA SER A 82 42.91 -16.92 40.69
C SER A 82 42.91 -16.02 41.92
N PRO A 83 41.95 -16.13 42.86
CA PRO A 83 42.12 -15.54 44.18
C PRO A 83 43.07 -16.47 44.91
N SER A 84 44.37 -16.24 44.77
CA SER A 84 45.36 -17.07 45.46
C SER A 84 46.45 -16.19 46.03
N THR A 85 46.02 -15.39 46.99
CA THR A 85 46.64 -15.33 48.32
C THR A 85 45.58 -14.79 49.25
N SER A 86 44.61 -15.65 49.59
CA SER A 86 43.89 -15.51 50.85
C SER A 86 44.96 -15.66 51.92
N SER A 87 45.49 -14.53 52.42
CA SER A 87 46.29 -14.58 53.62
C SER A 87 45.30 -14.95 54.72
N ASP A 88 45.28 -16.24 55.06
CA ASP A 88 44.58 -16.73 56.23
C ASP A 88 44.94 -15.78 57.39
N PRO A 89 43.96 -15.12 58.02
CA PRO A 89 44.23 -14.18 59.10
C PRO A 89 45.11 -14.81 60.19
N ALA A 90 45.06 -16.14 60.38
CA ALA A 90 45.97 -16.84 61.29
C ALA A 90 47.44 -16.77 60.84
N THR A 91 47.74 -16.86 59.54
CA THR A 91 49.11 -16.69 59.01
C THR A 91 49.62 -15.25 59.08
N VAL A 92 48.74 -14.25 58.89
CA VAL A 92 49.11 -12.84 59.06
C VAL A 92 49.40 -12.54 60.53
N LEU A 93 48.56 -13.06 61.44
CA LEU A 93 48.76 -12.93 62.88
C LEU A 93 50.04 -13.62 63.36
N ALA A 94 50.32 -14.83 62.84
CA ALA A 94 51.55 -15.56 63.13
C ALA A 94 52.80 -14.82 62.62
N ASN A 95 52.75 -14.24 61.42
CA ASN A 95 53.86 -13.45 60.87
C ASN A 95 54.12 -12.17 61.67
N LEU A 96 53.04 -11.48 62.09
CA LEU A 96 53.11 -10.33 63.00
C LEU A 96 53.75 -10.72 64.33
N ASN A 97 53.32 -11.84 64.93
CA ASN A 97 53.90 -12.33 66.18
C ASN A 97 55.42 -12.58 66.05
N THR A 98 55.86 -13.18 64.95
CA THR A 98 57.29 -13.45 64.71
C THR A 98 58.12 -12.19 64.40
N LYS A 99 57.49 -11.10 63.97
CA LYS A 99 58.18 -9.83 63.65
C LYS A 99 58.12 -8.79 64.77
N VAL A 100 57.07 -8.79 65.57
CA VAL A 100 56.86 -7.86 66.69
C VAL A 100 57.50 -8.39 67.97
N PHE A 101 57.56 -9.71 68.14
CA PHE A 101 58.25 -10.37 69.25
C PHE A 101 59.24 -11.40 68.70
N PRO A 102 60.51 -11.05 68.48
CA PRO A 102 61.52 -12.07 68.25
C PRO A 102 61.54 -13.00 69.47
N PHE A 103 61.15 -14.26 69.27
CA PHE A 103 61.20 -15.32 70.29
C PHE A 103 62.62 -15.61 70.79
N THR A 104 63.63 -14.98 70.19
CA THR A 104 65.00 -14.99 70.68
C THR A 104 65.07 -14.05 71.90
N PRO A 105 65.29 -14.57 73.11
CA PRO A 105 65.52 -13.71 74.27
C PRO A 105 66.67 -12.77 73.94
N VAL A 106 66.39 -11.46 73.86
CA VAL A 106 67.42 -10.45 73.72
C VAL A 106 68.26 -10.55 74.99
N VAL A 107 69.45 -11.13 74.85
CA VAL A 107 70.45 -11.20 75.91
C VAL A 107 70.87 -9.76 76.18
N LEU A 108 70.35 -9.21 77.27
CA LEU A 108 70.71 -7.88 77.75
C LEU A 108 72.23 -7.87 77.99
N PRO A 109 72.97 -6.89 77.46
CA PRO A 109 74.41 -6.81 77.66
C PRO A 109 74.70 -6.68 79.16
N GLU A 110 75.35 -7.70 79.71
CA GLU A 110 75.71 -7.80 81.12
C GLU A 110 76.87 -6.84 81.40
N GLY A 111 76.56 -5.60 81.79
CA GLY A 111 77.60 -4.60 82.07
C GLY A 111 77.16 -3.17 82.33
N ASP A 112 76.00 -2.70 81.86
CA ASP A 112 75.51 -1.35 82.16
C ASP A 112 73.98 -1.28 82.11
N SER A 113 73.37 -1.08 83.29
CA SER A 113 71.91 -0.91 83.44
C SER A 113 71.36 0.22 82.56
N SER A 114 72.16 1.25 82.33
CA SER A 114 71.84 2.38 81.44
C SER A 114 71.62 1.96 79.99
N ALA A 115 72.48 1.11 79.42
CA ALA A 115 72.37 0.64 78.05
C ALA A 115 71.12 -0.23 77.83
N SER A 116 70.83 -1.07 78.83
CA SER A 116 69.61 -1.90 78.87
C SER A 116 68.33 -1.05 78.89
N ILE A 117 68.30 0.01 79.69
CA ILE A 117 67.17 0.95 79.75
C ILE A 117 66.98 1.67 78.41
N HIS A 118 68.07 2.11 77.76
CA HIS A 118 68.00 2.78 76.46
C HIS A 118 67.47 1.88 75.34
N ILE A 119 67.85 0.61 75.30
CA ILE A 119 67.33 -0.37 74.33
C ILE A 119 65.82 -0.56 74.55
N ILE A 120 65.39 -0.79 75.79
CA ILE A 120 63.97 -0.95 76.12
C ILE A 120 63.16 0.30 75.76
N GLN A 121 63.70 1.49 76.03
CA GLN A 121 63.05 2.76 75.66
C GLN A 121 62.94 2.92 74.13
N SER A 122 63.98 2.56 73.38
CA SER A 122 63.99 2.58 71.91
C SER A 122 62.94 1.62 71.32
N ASP A 123 62.91 0.38 71.81
CA ASP A 123 61.97 -0.64 71.34
C ASP A 123 60.51 -0.26 71.67
N LEU A 124 60.28 0.30 72.86
CA LEU A 124 58.96 0.79 73.26
C LEU A 124 58.49 1.94 72.35
N LEU A 125 59.37 2.90 72.05
CA LEU A 125 59.06 3.99 71.11
C LEU A 125 58.78 3.46 69.70
N GLN A 126 59.55 2.48 69.23
CA GLN A 126 59.33 1.84 67.94
C GLN A 126 58.00 1.08 67.88
N ALA A 127 57.64 0.34 68.93
CA ALA A 127 56.36 -0.35 69.03
C ALA A 127 55.17 0.63 69.07
N MET A 128 55.28 1.72 69.82
CA MET A 128 54.26 2.78 69.84
C MET A 128 54.09 3.44 68.47
N SER A 129 55.18 3.70 67.74
CA SER A 129 55.12 4.23 66.37
C SER A 129 54.42 3.27 65.40
N GLN A 130 54.71 1.97 65.48
CA GLN A 130 54.02 0.98 64.64
C GLN A 130 52.53 0.86 64.98
N LEU A 131 52.17 0.92 66.27
CA LEU A 131 50.79 0.87 66.72
C LEU A 131 50.00 2.10 66.26
N PHE A 132 50.63 3.28 66.27
CA PHE A 132 50.05 4.52 65.74
C PHE A 132 49.71 4.40 64.25
N HIS A 133 50.68 3.98 63.42
CA HIS A 133 50.43 3.79 61.98
C HIS A 133 49.47 2.64 61.66
N LEU A 134 49.39 1.62 62.53
CA LEU A 134 48.38 0.56 62.40
C LEU A 134 46.98 1.11 62.66
N GLY A 135 46.82 2.01 63.64
CA GLY A 135 45.58 2.72 63.91
C GLY A 135 45.11 3.53 62.69
N GLU A 136 45.98 4.37 62.12
CA GLU A 136 45.67 5.13 60.89
C GLU A 136 45.20 4.21 59.74
N ARG A 137 45.90 3.09 59.53
CA ARG A 137 45.52 2.11 58.49
C ARG A 137 44.20 1.40 58.75
N MET A 138 43.79 1.25 60.01
CA MET A 138 42.49 0.65 60.35
C MET A 138 41.34 1.63 60.08
N ASP A 139 41.56 2.93 60.27
CA ASP A 139 40.58 3.96 59.92
C ASP A 139 40.38 4.04 58.39
N ASP A 140 41.46 3.95 57.61
CA ASP A 140 41.37 3.82 56.14
C ASP A 140 40.58 2.57 55.72
N HIS A 141 40.78 1.46 56.43
CA HIS A 141 40.06 0.22 56.16
C HIS A 141 38.56 0.33 56.50
N ALA A 142 38.20 1.06 57.55
CA ALA A 142 36.79 1.34 57.86
C ALA A 142 36.13 2.17 56.75
N SER A 143 36.84 3.16 56.20
CA SER A 143 36.38 3.94 55.04
C SER A 143 36.14 3.05 53.81
N LEU A 144 37.11 2.18 53.48
CA LEU A 144 36.99 1.24 52.36
C LEU A 144 35.78 0.30 52.50
N TRP A 145 35.47 -0.17 53.72
CA TRP A 145 34.27 -0.98 53.95
C TRP A 145 32.97 -0.22 53.75
N ALA A 146 32.92 1.05 54.14
CA ALA A 146 31.76 1.92 53.91
C ALA A 146 31.54 2.17 52.40
N GLU A 147 32.61 2.40 51.65
CA GLU A 147 32.55 2.52 50.18
C GLU A 147 32.08 1.22 49.52
N LEU A 148 32.56 0.06 49.97
CA LEU A 148 32.13 -1.24 49.45
C LEU A 148 30.64 -1.49 49.70
N ALA A 149 30.14 -1.14 50.90
CA ALA A 149 28.72 -1.23 51.20
C ALA A 149 27.88 -0.30 50.31
N THR A 150 28.38 0.92 50.07
CA THR A 150 27.75 1.90 49.18
C THR A 150 27.67 1.40 47.75
N LEU A 151 28.79 0.89 47.20
CA LEU A 151 28.86 0.28 45.87
C LEU A 151 27.95 -0.94 45.73
N THR A 152 27.86 -1.77 46.78
CA THR A 152 26.97 -2.94 46.78
C THR A 152 25.50 -2.53 46.73
N SER A 153 25.13 -1.41 47.38
CA SER A 153 23.78 -0.87 47.30
C SER A 153 23.48 -0.31 45.90
N GLN A 154 24.40 0.49 45.33
CA GLN A 154 24.25 1.04 43.98
C GLN A 154 24.11 -0.06 42.93
N LEU A 155 24.94 -1.11 43.00
CA LEU A 155 24.86 -2.24 42.07
C LEU A 155 23.51 -2.96 42.13
N ARG A 156 22.87 -3.00 43.31
CA ARG A 156 21.54 -3.61 43.46
C ARG A 156 20.46 -2.77 42.81
N GLU A 157 20.48 -1.47 43.06
CA GLU A 157 19.55 -0.48 42.50
C GLU A 157 19.65 -0.45 40.98
N GLU A 158 20.86 -0.27 40.44
CA GLU A 158 21.11 -0.25 38.99
C GLU A 158 20.67 -1.57 38.32
N LYS A 159 20.89 -2.71 38.98
CA LYS A 159 20.42 -4.01 38.47
C LYS A 159 18.89 -4.10 38.44
N ASP A 160 18.19 -3.50 39.40
CA ASP A 160 16.72 -3.48 39.39
C ASP A 160 16.18 -2.50 38.32
N ASP A 161 16.85 -1.36 38.10
CA ASP A 161 16.55 -0.41 37.02
C ASP A 161 16.75 -1.03 35.64
N VAL A 162 17.87 -1.72 35.41
CA VAL A 162 18.13 -2.46 34.16
C VAL A 162 17.06 -3.52 33.90
N LEU A 163 16.57 -4.19 34.94
CA LEU A 163 15.48 -5.16 34.82
C LEU A 163 14.13 -4.49 34.50
N ALA A 164 13.90 -3.27 34.96
CA ALA A 164 12.72 -2.49 34.60
C ALA A 164 12.77 -2.06 33.13
N GLU A 165 13.90 -1.52 32.68
CA GLU A 165 14.12 -1.13 31.28
C GLU A 165 14.02 -2.33 30.32
N GLU A 166 14.52 -3.50 30.72
CA GLU A 166 14.41 -4.71 29.89
C GLU A 166 12.94 -5.10 29.63
N LYS A 167 12.06 -4.93 30.62
CA LYS A 167 10.62 -5.19 30.47
C LYS A 167 9.98 -4.19 29.52
N GLU A 168 10.35 -2.91 29.60
CA GLU A 168 9.87 -1.87 28.68
C GLU A 168 10.32 -2.15 27.24
N ILE A 169 11.59 -2.48 27.03
CA ILE A 169 12.13 -2.85 25.71
C ILE A 169 11.36 -4.05 25.13
N LYS A 170 11.07 -5.08 25.95
CA LYS A 170 10.26 -6.23 25.52
C LYS A 170 8.84 -5.81 25.10
N ALA A 171 8.21 -4.90 25.85
CA ALA A 171 6.88 -4.39 25.52
C ALA A 171 6.88 -3.55 24.23
N LEU A 172 7.86 -2.64 24.06
CA LEU A 172 8.02 -1.84 22.85
C LEU A 172 8.29 -2.71 21.63
N LYS A 173 9.16 -3.72 21.76
CA LYS A 173 9.43 -4.69 20.68
C LYS A 173 8.18 -5.45 20.25
N HIS A 174 7.26 -5.74 21.17
CA HIS A 174 5.97 -6.34 20.82
C HIS A 174 5.09 -5.36 20.02
N LYS A 175 4.98 -4.11 20.46
CA LYS A 175 4.20 -3.07 19.76
C LYS A 175 4.71 -2.84 18.34
N ILE A 176 6.03 -2.82 18.14
CA ILE A 176 6.64 -2.67 16.80
C ILE A 176 6.21 -3.82 15.88
N ARG A 177 6.22 -5.08 16.34
CA ARG A 177 5.76 -6.22 15.51
C ARG A 177 4.28 -6.11 15.14
N HIS A 178 3.44 -5.71 16.09
CA HIS A 178 2.01 -5.50 15.81
C HIS A 178 1.79 -4.40 14.76
N GLN A 179 2.56 -3.31 14.81
CA GLN A 179 2.49 -2.25 13.79
C GLN A 179 3.02 -2.72 12.43
N ASP A 180 4.06 -3.54 12.40
CA ASP A 180 4.62 -4.12 11.17
C ASP A 180 3.61 -5.06 10.48
N GLU A 181 2.92 -5.90 11.26
CA GLU A 181 1.83 -6.76 10.78
C GLU A 181 0.66 -5.92 10.22
N ALA A 182 0.23 -4.89 10.96
CA ALA A 182 -0.81 -3.98 10.50
C ALA A 182 -0.40 -3.22 9.22
N GLY A 183 0.84 -2.77 9.13
CA GLY A 183 1.40 -2.12 7.94
C GLY A 183 1.45 -3.06 6.74
N THR A 184 1.78 -4.34 6.96
CA THR A 184 1.78 -5.37 5.91
C THR A 184 0.37 -5.61 5.36
N LEU A 185 -0.64 -5.70 6.24
CA LEU A 185 -2.05 -5.84 5.83
C LEU A 185 -2.54 -4.62 5.04
N ALA A 186 -2.24 -3.40 5.51
CA ALA A 186 -2.59 -2.17 4.81
C ALA A 186 -1.92 -2.07 3.43
N ALA A 187 -0.66 -2.53 3.30
CA ALA A 187 0.03 -2.56 2.01
C ALA A 187 -0.64 -3.54 1.03
N ALA A 188 -1.04 -4.72 1.50
CA ALA A 188 -1.74 -5.71 0.67
C ALA A 188 -3.11 -5.20 0.19
N GLU A 189 -3.88 -4.54 1.06
CA GLU A 189 -5.16 -3.91 0.69
C GLU A 189 -4.97 -2.82 -0.38
N ASN A 190 -3.95 -1.97 -0.23
CA ASN A 190 -3.63 -0.94 -1.23
C ASN A 190 -3.28 -1.54 -2.61
N VAL A 191 -2.56 -2.67 -2.65
CA VAL A 191 -2.29 -3.38 -3.91
C VAL A 191 -3.59 -3.89 -4.54
N SER A 192 -4.46 -4.54 -3.75
CA SER A 192 -5.76 -5.03 -4.21
C SER A 192 -6.66 -3.91 -4.75
N LEU A 193 -6.71 -2.76 -4.08
CA LEU A 193 -7.50 -1.61 -4.53
C LEU A 193 -6.97 -1.03 -5.84
N ARG A 194 -5.64 -0.99 -6.03
CA ARG A 194 -5.03 -0.54 -7.29
C ARG A 194 -5.37 -1.48 -8.45
N GLU A 195 -5.29 -2.78 -8.24
CA GLU A 195 -5.69 -3.78 -9.24
C GLU A 195 -7.19 -3.70 -9.58
N GLN A 196 -8.03 -3.38 -8.59
CA GLN A 196 -9.45 -3.13 -8.84
C GLN A 196 -9.68 -1.87 -9.66
N LEU A 197 -8.98 -0.77 -9.34
CA LEU A 197 -9.07 0.47 -10.08
C LEU A 197 -8.66 0.26 -11.55
N GLU A 198 -7.54 -0.39 -11.80
CA GLU A 198 -7.04 -0.69 -13.14
C GLU A 198 -8.05 -1.51 -13.96
N ARG A 199 -8.66 -2.55 -13.36
CA ARG A 199 -9.72 -3.33 -14.00
C ARG A 199 -10.95 -2.47 -14.34
N ARG A 200 -11.35 -1.57 -13.45
CA ARG A 200 -12.48 -0.66 -13.71
C ARG A 200 -12.17 0.36 -14.81
N GLU A 201 -10.92 0.82 -14.90
CA GLU A 201 -10.48 1.69 -15.99
C GLU A 201 -10.53 0.97 -17.35
N GLU A 202 -10.14 -0.31 -17.40
CA GLU A 202 -10.29 -1.14 -18.60
C GLU A 202 -11.77 -1.30 -19.00
N GLU A 203 -12.66 -1.63 -18.05
CA GLU A 203 -14.11 -1.71 -18.30
C GLU A 203 -14.66 -0.38 -18.86
N VAL A 204 -14.21 0.77 -18.35
CA VAL A 204 -14.62 2.09 -18.86
C VAL A 204 -14.10 2.35 -20.28
N CYS A 205 -12.90 1.89 -20.60
CA CYS A 205 -12.36 1.97 -21.97
C CYS A 205 -13.21 1.13 -22.95
N ASP A 206 -13.53 -0.12 -22.59
CA ASP A 206 -14.36 -1.01 -23.43
C ASP A 206 -15.75 -0.43 -23.65
N LEU A 207 -16.39 0.08 -22.60
CA LEU A 207 -17.70 0.72 -22.70
C LEU A 207 -17.69 1.97 -23.57
N ARG A 208 -16.59 2.74 -23.52
CA ARG A 208 -16.42 3.91 -24.38
C ARG A 208 -16.31 3.49 -25.84
N CYS A 209 -15.51 2.48 -26.14
CA CYS A 209 -15.41 1.93 -27.49
C CYS A 209 -16.76 1.41 -27.99
N ALA A 210 -17.51 0.70 -27.14
CA ALA A 210 -18.85 0.22 -27.49
C ALA A 210 -19.85 1.38 -27.73
N ALA A 211 -19.78 2.43 -26.92
CA ALA A 211 -20.62 3.61 -27.10
C ALA A 211 -20.29 4.35 -28.42
N GLU A 212 -19.01 4.43 -28.79
CA GLU A 212 -18.57 5.02 -30.06
C GLU A 212 -19.06 4.23 -31.28
N THR A 213 -19.11 2.90 -31.21
CA THR A 213 -19.60 2.06 -32.32
C THR A 213 -21.12 1.99 -32.39
N PHE A 214 -21.81 2.17 -31.26
CA PHE A 214 -23.26 2.03 -31.17
C PHE A 214 -24.03 2.96 -32.12
N ASP A 215 -23.62 4.23 -32.26
CA ASP A 215 -24.31 5.17 -33.15
C ASP A 215 -24.21 4.76 -34.63
N VAL A 216 -23.06 4.22 -35.05
CA VAL A 216 -22.86 3.72 -36.41
C VAL A 216 -23.72 2.48 -36.65
N GLU A 217 -23.71 1.54 -35.72
CA GLU A 217 -24.55 0.33 -35.79
C GLU A 217 -26.04 0.68 -35.85
N LYS A 218 -26.49 1.64 -35.05
CA LYS A 218 -27.86 2.18 -35.09
C LYS A 218 -28.21 2.75 -36.47
N ILE A 219 -27.34 3.60 -37.05
CA ILE A 219 -27.57 4.18 -38.38
C ILE A 219 -27.65 3.08 -39.44
N MET A 220 -26.77 2.09 -39.36
CA MET A 220 -26.79 0.94 -40.27
C MET A 220 -28.06 0.12 -40.14
N ALA A 221 -28.52 -0.17 -38.92
CA ALA A 221 -29.75 -0.92 -38.66
C ALA A 221 -31.00 -0.17 -39.19
N VAL A 222 -31.08 1.14 -38.95
CA VAL A 222 -32.16 2.00 -39.47
C VAL A 222 -32.13 2.02 -41.00
N SER A 223 -30.96 2.27 -41.59
CA SER A 223 -30.81 2.31 -43.05
C SER A 223 -31.16 0.96 -43.69
N GLY A 224 -30.73 -0.15 -43.09
CA GLY A 224 -31.09 -1.50 -43.53
C GLY A 224 -32.59 -1.74 -43.47
N THR A 225 -33.26 -1.33 -42.39
CA THR A 225 -34.73 -1.43 -42.25
C THR A 225 -35.46 -0.63 -43.33
N ILE A 226 -34.99 0.57 -43.67
CA ILE A 226 -35.57 1.39 -44.75
C ILE A 226 -35.44 0.69 -46.11
N VAL A 227 -34.27 0.10 -46.39
CA VAL A 227 -34.05 -0.63 -47.65
C VAL A 227 -34.95 -1.86 -47.75
N VAL A 228 -35.09 -2.62 -46.66
CA VAL A 228 -35.95 -3.82 -46.60
C VAL A 228 -37.42 -3.44 -46.81
N THR A 229 -37.93 -2.45 -46.08
CA THR A 229 -39.33 -2.00 -46.22
C THR A 229 -39.64 -1.49 -47.61
N ARG A 230 -38.72 -0.73 -48.23
CA ARG A 230 -38.85 -0.30 -49.63
C ARG A 230 -38.89 -1.49 -50.60
N TRP A 231 -38.03 -2.48 -50.41
CA TRP A 231 -37.99 -3.66 -51.26
C TRP A 231 -39.27 -4.50 -51.15
N GLU A 232 -39.83 -4.65 -49.96
CA GLU A 232 -41.11 -5.33 -49.74
C GLU A 232 -42.27 -4.58 -50.41
N LEU A 233 -42.34 -3.25 -50.24
CA LEU A 233 -43.33 -2.42 -50.93
C LEU A 233 -43.26 -2.57 -52.45
N MET A 234 -42.05 -2.55 -53.02
CA MET A 234 -41.85 -2.76 -54.46
C MET A 234 -42.29 -4.16 -54.91
N ARG A 235 -42.03 -5.18 -54.10
CA ARG A 235 -42.43 -6.57 -54.39
C ARG A 235 -43.95 -6.71 -54.41
N ASP A 236 -44.64 -6.14 -53.43
CA ASP A 236 -46.10 -6.19 -53.34
C ASP A 236 -46.77 -5.45 -54.49
N TRP A 237 -46.18 -4.31 -54.89
CA TRP A 237 -46.60 -3.57 -56.08
C TRP A 237 -46.45 -4.39 -57.36
N LEU A 238 -45.29 -5.05 -57.56
CA LEU A 238 -45.05 -5.92 -58.71
C LEU A 238 -45.97 -7.14 -58.77
N ASN A 239 -46.44 -7.61 -57.61
CA ASN A 239 -47.34 -8.76 -57.51
C ASN A 239 -48.83 -8.39 -57.66
N HIS A 240 -49.17 -7.14 -58.02
CA HIS A 240 -50.55 -6.64 -58.09
C HIS A 240 -51.35 -6.85 -56.79
N GLN A 241 -50.69 -6.91 -55.63
CA GLN A 241 -51.38 -7.01 -54.33
C GLN A 241 -51.80 -5.64 -53.79
N THR A 242 -51.79 -4.61 -54.63
CA THR A 242 -52.11 -3.22 -54.29
C THR A 242 -53.54 -3.01 -53.83
N ASP A 243 -54.47 -3.87 -54.25
CA ASP A 243 -55.90 -3.73 -53.94
C ASP A 243 -56.23 -3.97 -52.45
N ASN A 244 -55.29 -4.54 -51.69
CA ASN A 244 -55.41 -4.77 -50.25
C ASN A 244 -54.73 -3.69 -49.39
N TRP A 245 -54.22 -2.61 -49.99
CA TRP A 245 -53.55 -1.54 -49.25
C TRP A 245 -54.56 -0.53 -48.70
N ASP A 246 -54.76 -0.55 -47.39
CA ASP A 246 -55.44 0.54 -46.68
C ASP A 246 -54.52 1.77 -46.59
N LEU A 247 -54.54 2.59 -47.63
CA LEU A 247 -53.71 3.79 -47.74
C LEU A 247 -54.02 4.79 -46.63
N GLU A 248 -55.27 4.88 -46.18
CA GLU A 248 -55.69 5.75 -45.09
C GLU A 248 -55.07 5.29 -43.77
N GLY A 249 -55.17 3.99 -43.44
CA GLY A 249 -54.54 3.42 -42.25
C GLY A 249 -53.02 3.49 -42.27
N VAL A 250 -52.38 3.37 -43.44
CA VAL A 250 -50.93 3.58 -43.58
C VAL A 250 -50.55 5.05 -43.36
N LEU A 251 -51.33 5.99 -43.89
CA LEU A 251 -51.10 7.42 -43.73
C LEU A 251 -51.26 7.84 -42.26
N GLU A 252 -52.28 7.36 -41.56
CA GLU A 252 -52.47 7.64 -40.13
C GLU A 252 -51.34 7.06 -39.28
N ARG A 253 -50.87 5.84 -39.58
CA ARG A 253 -49.68 5.26 -38.91
C ARG A 253 -48.43 6.09 -39.17
N TYR A 254 -48.24 6.59 -40.39
CA TYR A 254 -47.11 7.45 -40.71
C TYR A 254 -47.15 8.77 -39.92
N LYS A 255 -48.31 9.43 -39.86
CA LYS A 255 -48.49 10.65 -39.05
C LYS A 255 -48.17 10.38 -37.59
N MET A 256 -48.67 9.29 -37.03
CA MET A 256 -48.39 8.87 -35.65
C MET A 256 -46.88 8.68 -35.41
N VAL A 257 -46.19 7.95 -36.29
CA VAL A 257 -44.74 7.75 -36.20
C VAL A 257 -44.01 9.09 -36.25
N LYS A 258 -44.34 9.98 -37.20
CA LYS A 258 -43.67 11.27 -37.35
C LYS A 258 -43.92 12.24 -36.20
N THR A 259 -45.12 12.24 -35.63
CA THR A 259 -45.40 13.01 -34.41
C THR A 259 -44.59 12.46 -33.23
N SER A 260 -44.56 11.13 -33.03
CA SER A 260 -43.78 10.51 -31.95
C SER A 260 -42.26 10.72 -32.10
N GLU A 261 -41.74 10.72 -33.33
CA GLU A 261 -40.34 11.02 -33.64
C GLU A 261 -40.00 12.47 -33.28
N ALA A 262 -40.88 13.42 -33.61
CA ALA A 262 -40.70 14.83 -33.23
C ALA A 262 -40.74 15.01 -31.71
N GLU A 263 -41.65 14.34 -31.00
CA GLU A 263 -41.72 14.36 -29.53
C GLU A 263 -40.45 13.79 -28.89
N PHE A 264 -39.96 12.64 -29.37
CA PHE A 264 -38.73 12.01 -28.88
C PHE A 264 -37.50 12.92 -29.04
N LEU A 265 -37.44 13.67 -30.15
CA LEU A 265 -36.36 14.63 -30.42
C LEU A 265 -36.59 16.00 -29.79
N ALA A 266 -37.68 16.20 -29.03
CA ALA A 266 -38.12 17.49 -28.50
C ALA A 266 -38.24 18.60 -29.57
N LEU A 267 -38.67 18.22 -30.78
CA LEU A 267 -38.95 19.10 -31.91
C LEU A 267 -40.43 19.47 -31.98
N PRO A 268 -40.81 20.60 -32.61
CA PRO A 268 -42.21 20.96 -32.81
C PRO A 268 -42.95 19.90 -33.66
N PRO A 269 -44.25 19.66 -33.42
CA PRO A 269 -45.03 18.69 -34.19
C PRO A 269 -44.97 18.98 -35.70
N PRO A 270 -44.78 17.95 -36.55
CA PRO A 270 -44.75 18.14 -37.99
C PRO A 270 -46.13 18.61 -38.50
N SER A 271 -46.14 19.62 -39.38
CA SER A 271 -47.35 19.98 -40.12
C SER A 271 -47.53 19.07 -41.32
N PHE A 272 -48.77 18.64 -41.56
CA PHE A 272 -49.16 17.79 -42.70
C PHE A 272 -50.06 18.54 -43.70
N GLU A 273 -50.12 19.87 -43.63
CA GLU A 273 -50.88 20.71 -44.58
C GLU A 273 -50.25 20.63 -45.98
N GLY A 274 -51.01 20.09 -46.95
CA GLY A 274 -50.55 19.85 -48.33
C GLY A 274 -50.43 18.38 -48.74
N GLN A 275 -50.93 17.45 -47.94
CA GLN A 275 -50.98 16.03 -48.33
C GLN A 275 -51.82 15.84 -49.61
N PRO A 276 -51.35 15.00 -50.56
CA PRO A 276 -52.13 14.67 -51.75
C PRO A 276 -53.46 14.05 -51.32
N MET A 277 -54.55 14.58 -51.86
CA MET A 277 -55.87 13.98 -51.69
C MET A 277 -55.78 12.55 -52.20
N ILE A 278 -55.87 11.58 -51.27
CA ILE A 278 -56.08 10.18 -51.63
C ILE A 278 -57.40 10.21 -52.37
N MET A 279 -57.35 10.04 -53.70
CA MET A 279 -58.53 10.00 -54.54
C MET A 279 -59.24 8.71 -54.14
N GLY A 280 -60.10 8.82 -53.13
CA GLY A 280 -61.06 7.79 -52.82
C GLY A 280 -61.71 7.43 -54.14
N ASN A 281 -61.81 6.13 -54.37
CA ASN A 281 -62.67 5.49 -55.33
C ASN A 281 -64.13 5.93 -55.08
N THR A 282 -64.41 7.20 -55.35
CA THR A 282 -65.73 7.77 -55.49
C THR A 282 -66.31 7.05 -56.68
N GLU A 283 -67.25 6.15 -56.39
CA GLU A 283 -68.05 5.45 -57.38
C GLU A 283 -68.42 6.42 -58.51
N ALA A 284 -68.13 5.99 -59.73
CA ALA A 284 -68.50 6.67 -60.95
C ALA A 284 -69.95 7.16 -60.83
N GLU A 285 -70.08 8.49 -60.74
CA GLU A 285 -71.32 9.23 -60.81
C GLU A 285 -72.08 8.74 -62.05
N LYS A 286 -73.18 8.03 -61.78
CA LYS A 286 -74.08 7.44 -62.75
C LYS A 286 -74.60 8.55 -63.67
N THR A 287 -74.16 8.52 -64.92
CA THR A 287 -74.61 9.37 -66.01
C THR A 287 -76.15 9.33 -66.09
N PRO A 288 -76.87 10.47 -66.12
CA PRO A 288 -78.30 10.45 -66.37
C PRO A 288 -78.55 10.02 -67.82
N GLU A 289 -79.39 9.01 -67.99
CA GLU A 289 -79.94 8.56 -69.26
C GLU A 289 -80.68 9.74 -69.95
N PRO A 290 -80.45 10.03 -71.24
CA PRO A 290 -81.21 11.05 -71.94
C PRO A 290 -82.62 10.53 -72.27
N ASP A 291 -83.65 11.20 -71.74
CA ASP A 291 -85.05 10.97 -72.09
C ASP A 291 -85.28 11.18 -73.59
N ALA A 292 -85.78 10.13 -74.24
CA ALA A 292 -86.32 10.16 -75.58
C ALA A 292 -87.80 10.57 -75.52
N ASP A 293 -88.16 11.68 -76.16
CA ASP A 293 -89.34 11.82 -77.05
C ASP A 293 -89.73 13.31 -77.22
N ASP A 294 -89.64 13.81 -78.44
CA ASP A 294 -90.79 14.49 -79.05
C ASP A 294 -90.69 14.52 -80.60
N PRO A 295 -91.77 14.20 -81.33
CA PRO A 295 -91.77 14.02 -82.79
C PRO A 295 -92.01 15.32 -83.58
N PRO A 296 -91.77 15.32 -84.91
CA PRO A 296 -91.74 16.54 -85.72
C PRO A 296 -93.15 17.01 -86.08
N THR A 297 -93.38 18.32 -86.00
CA THR A 297 -94.55 18.95 -86.61
C THR A 297 -94.09 19.94 -87.69
N ASP A 298 -94.14 19.46 -88.93
CA ASP A 298 -94.23 20.26 -90.17
C ASP A 298 -95.71 20.69 -90.37
N PRO A 299 -96.04 21.75 -91.15
CA PRO A 299 -95.53 22.02 -92.51
C PRO A 299 -95.03 23.45 -92.81
#